data_AF-A0A543NZP9-F1
#
_entry.id   AF-A0A543NZP9-F1
#
_cell.length_a   1.000
_cell.length_b   1.000
_cell.length_c   1.000
_cell.angle_alpha   90.00
_cell.angle_beta   90.00
_cell.angle_gamma   90.00
#
_symmetry.space_group_name_H-M   'P 1'
#
loop_
_entity.id
_entity.type
_entity.pdbx_description
1 polymer ?
#
loop_
_entity_poly.entity_id
_entity_poly.type
_entity_poly.pdbx_seq_one_letter_code
_entity_poly.pdbx_strand_id
1 'polypeptide(L)'
;MADGIAPAYGQLLQEARELGRADGMFAAAFETPGISPGRSERCIGRTPAEFARLLWEGRPGTPPIGLEVNAPLWYSTGFHEGLEAGAPHRRGTTAALQFRRVFG
;
A
#
# COMPACT_ATOMS: atom_id res chain seq x y z
N MET A 1 6.34 30.35 -10.28
CA MET A 1 5.13 29.68 -10.77
C MET A 1 5.63 28.50 -11.61
N ALA A 2 5.50 27.28 -11.10
CA ALA A 2 6.02 26.09 -11.80
C ALA A 2 5.08 25.76 -12.96
N ASP A 3 5.63 25.73 -14.17
CA ASP A 3 4.90 25.45 -15.39
C ASP A 3 4.33 24.02 -15.34
N GLY A 4 3.01 23.93 -15.55
CA GLY A 4 2.16 22.80 -15.18
C GLY A 4 2.22 21.65 -16.17
N ILE A 5 3.28 20.85 -16.13
CA ILE A 5 3.29 19.56 -16.83
C ILE A 5 2.47 18.59 -16.00
N ALA A 6 1.23 18.32 -16.44
CA ALA A 6 0.43 17.23 -15.89
C ALA A 6 1.26 15.93 -15.96
N PRO A 7 1.28 15.13 -14.89
CA PRO A 7 2.06 13.89 -14.87
C PRO A 7 1.63 13.00 -16.02
N ALA A 8 2.60 12.30 -16.61
CA ALA A 8 2.28 11.27 -17.57
C ALA A 8 1.50 10.14 -16.87
N TYR A 9 0.57 9.52 -17.59
CA TYR A 9 -0.24 8.42 -17.06
C TYR A 9 0.60 7.32 -16.38
N GLY A 10 1.75 6.98 -16.96
CA GLY A 10 2.68 6.01 -16.38
C GLY A 10 3.26 6.42 -15.02
N GLN A 11 3.45 7.73 -14.78
CA GLN A 11 3.91 8.22 -13.47
C GLN A 11 2.85 8.03 -12.39
N LEU A 12 1.57 8.23 -12.71
CA LEU A 12 0.48 7.99 -11.77
C LEU A 12 0.35 6.52 -11.39
N LEU A 13 0.55 5.62 -12.36
CA LEU A 13 0.54 4.17 -12.11
C LEU A 13 1.74 3.74 -11.27
N GLN A 14 2.92 4.31 -11.53
CA GLN A 14 4.11 4.07 -10.73
C GLN A 14 3.91 4.55 -9.28
N GLU A 15 3.35 5.74 -9.09
CA GLU A 15 3.00 6.29 -7.77
C GLU A 15 2.01 5.38 -7.02
N ALA A 16 0.98 4.87 -7.71
CA ALA A 16 0.05 3.90 -7.13
C ALA A 16 0.75 2.63 -6.65
N ARG A 17 1.68 2.09 -7.44
CA ARG A 17 2.47 0.91 -7.07
C ARG A 17 3.41 1.20 -5.90
N GLU A 18 4.05 2.36 -5.86
CA GLU A 18 4.94 2.74 -4.76
C GLU A 18 4.20 2.90 -3.44
N LEU A 19 3.02 3.52 -3.46
CA LEU A 19 2.13 3.57 -2.30
C LEU A 19 1.76 2.17 -1.81
N GLY A 20 1.33 1.30 -2.73
CA GLY A 20 1.03 -0.10 -2.40
C GLY A 20 2.22 -0.80 -1.75
N ARG A 21 3.41 -0.64 -2.33
CA ARG A 21 4.65 -1.24 -1.80
C ARG A 21 4.99 -0.76 -0.40
N ALA A 22 4.85 0.54 -0.13
CA ALA A 22 5.05 1.08 1.21
C ALA A 22 4.09 0.46 2.23
N ASP A 23 2.81 0.38 1.89
CA ASP A 23 1.79 -0.20 2.75
C ASP A 23 1.98 -1.71 2.96
N GLY A 24 2.42 -2.43 1.92
CA GLY A 24 2.75 -3.85 2.02
C GLY A 24 3.94 -4.11 2.96
N MET A 25 4.98 -3.28 2.88
CA MET A 25 6.11 -3.36 3.82
C MET A 25 5.67 -3.05 5.26
N PHE A 26 4.81 -2.05 5.44
CA PHE A 26 4.23 -1.73 6.75
C PHE A 26 3.39 -2.90 7.29
N ALA A 27 2.50 -3.46 6.47
CA ALA A 27 1.69 -4.62 6.83
C ALA A 27 2.57 -5.81 7.24
N ALA A 28 3.61 -6.13 6.47
CA ALA A 28 4.55 -7.19 6.82
C ALA A 28 5.32 -6.93 8.13
N ALA A 29 5.59 -5.66 8.46
CA ALA A 29 6.26 -5.28 9.69
C ALA A 29 5.34 -5.36 10.93
N PHE A 30 4.04 -5.09 10.80
CA PHE A 30 3.13 -4.91 11.94
C PHE A 30 1.95 -5.90 12.03
N GLU A 31 1.44 -6.44 10.94
CA GLU A 31 0.26 -7.31 10.98
C GLU A 31 0.64 -8.75 11.34
N THR A 32 -0.07 -9.36 12.29
CA THR A 32 0.20 -10.74 12.73
C THR A 32 -0.07 -11.75 11.61
N PRO A 33 0.84 -12.71 11.32
CA PRO A 33 0.60 -13.71 10.30
C PRO A 33 -0.64 -14.54 10.65
N GLY A 34 -1.58 -14.67 9.70
CA GLY A 34 -2.79 -15.49 9.87
C GLY A 34 -4.08 -14.69 10.06
N ILE A 35 -4.02 -13.38 10.27
CA ILE A 35 -5.16 -12.50 10.05
C ILE A 35 -5.16 -12.20 8.54
N SER A 36 -6.01 -12.90 7.78
CA SER A 36 -6.28 -12.48 6.41
C SER A 36 -6.89 -11.09 6.48
N PRO A 37 -6.29 -10.06 5.84
CA PRO A 37 -6.92 -8.75 5.75
C PRO A 37 -8.22 -8.94 4.95
N GLY A 38 -9.34 -9.07 5.65
CA GLY A 38 -10.62 -9.34 5.02
C GLY A 38 -10.96 -8.19 4.09
N ARG A 39 -10.93 -8.41 2.76
CA ARG A 39 -11.32 -7.45 1.70
C ARG A 39 -10.68 -6.05 1.75
N SER A 40 -9.77 -5.78 2.70
CA SER A 40 -9.07 -4.50 2.89
C SER A 40 -7.96 -4.25 1.87
N GLU A 41 -7.81 -5.13 0.88
CA GLU A 41 -6.87 -5.02 -0.25
C GLU A 41 -7.12 -3.79 -1.15
N ARG A 42 -8.14 -2.97 -0.86
CA ARG A 42 -8.56 -1.86 -1.70
C ARG A 42 -8.01 -0.55 -1.16
N CYS A 43 -6.87 -0.14 -1.72
CA CYS A 43 -6.44 1.26 -1.79
C CYS A 43 -6.52 2.02 -0.44
N ILE A 44 -5.98 1.47 0.65
CA ILE A 44 -6.00 2.13 1.96
C ILE A 44 -7.44 2.38 2.45
N GLY A 45 -8.33 1.40 2.27
CA GLY A 45 -9.75 1.52 2.63
C GLY A 45 -10.55 2.49 1.76
N ARG A 46 -9.99 2.95 0.63
CA ARG A 46 -10.68 3.84 -0.32
C ARG A 46 -11.34 3.03 -1.43
N THR A 47 -12.43 3.59 -1.97
CA THR A 47 -12.96 3.13 -3.25
C THR A 47 -11.97 3.43 -4.39
N PRO A 48 -12.05 2.71 -5.52
CA PRO A 48 -11.23 2.99 -6.70
C PRO A 48 -11.27 4.46 -7.16
N ALA A 49 -12.45 5.09 -7.13
CA ALA A 49 -12.62 6.48 -7.51
C ALA A 49 -11.97 7.46 -6.52
N GLU A 50 -12.11 7.21 -5.22
CA GLU A 50 -11.44 8.02 -4.19
C GLU A 50 -9.92 7.90 -4.26
N PHE A 51 -9.41 6.72 -4.60
CA PHE A 51 -7.97 6.52 -4.78
C PHE A 51 -7.43 7.24 -6.03
N ALA A 52 -8.14 7.16 -7.16
CA ALA A 52 -7.76 7.92 -8.35
C ALA A 52 -7.81 9.43 -8.12
N ARG A 53 -8.79 9.92 -7.34
CA ARG A 53 -8.86 11.33 -6.93
C ARG A 53 -7.66 11.73 -6.08
N LEU A 54 -7.23 10.89 -5.14
CA LEU A 54 -6.02 11.13 -4.34
C LEU A 54 -4.79 11.30 -5.24
N LEU A 55 -4.58 10.40 -6.20
CA LEU A 55 -3.44 10.47 -7.12
C LEU A 55 -3.47 11.70 -8.05
N TRP A 56 -4.67 12.20 -8.36
CA TRP A 56 -4.87 13.36 -9.22
C TRP A 56 -5.01 14.69 -8.45
N GLU A 57 -5.06 14.67 -7.12
CA GLU A 57 -5.32 15.85 -6.31
C GLU A 57 -4.26 16.94 -6.56
N GLY A 58 -4.72 18.19 -6.69
CA GLY A 58 -3.85 19.34 -6.96
C GLY A 58 -3.32 19.44 -8.40
N ARG A 59 -3.75 18.56 -9.32
CA ARG A 59 -3.32 18.57 -10.72
C ARG A 59 -4.35 19.26 -11.63
N PRO A 60 -3.90 20.04 -12.63
CA PRO A 60 -4.81 20.74 -13.52
C PRO A 60 -5.49 19.77 -14.49
N GLY A 61 -6.75 20.04 -14.84
CA GLY A 61 -7.50 19.29 -15.84
C GLY A 61 -8.24 18.05 -15.31
N THR A 62 -8.76 17.26 -16.24
CA THR A 62 -9.54 16.04 -15.93
C THR A 62 -8.60 14.86 -15.70
N PRO A 63 -8.88 13.98 -14.70
CA PRO A 63 -8.12 12.76 -14.50
C PRO A 63 -8.05 11.92 -15.79
N PRO A 64 -6.90 11.29 -16.09
CA PRO A 64 -6.78 10.39 -17.23
C PRO A 64 -7.82 9.26 -17.20
N ILE A 65 -8.38 8.95 -18.37
CA ILE A 65 -9.30 7.82 -18.56
C ILE A 65 -8.62 6.52 -18.11
N GLY A 66 -9.34 5.69 -17.37
CA GLY A 66 -8.84 4.40 -16.89
C GLY A 66 -7.96 4.50 -15.64
N LEU A 67 -7.70 5.69 -15.09
CA LEU A 67 -6.98 5.83 -13.82
C LEU A 67 -7.73 5.13 -12.67
N GLU A 68 -9.05 5.30 -12.59
CA GLU A 68 -9.91 4.64 -11.59
C GLU A 68 -9.87 3.10 -11.65
N VAL A 69 -9.58 2.53 -12.82
CA VAL A 69 -9.52 1.07 -13.00
C VAL A 69 -8.11 0.55 -12.77
N ASN A 70 -7.09 1.23 -13.32
CA ASN A 70 -5.73 0.72 -13.34
C ASN A 70 -4.94 1.08 -12.08
N ALA A 71 -5.18 2.23 -11.45
CA ALA A 71 -4.46 2.61 -10.23
C ALA A 71 -4.64 1.60 -9.09
N PRO A 72 -5.86 1.09 -8.80
CA PRO A 72 -6.04 0.02 -7.81
C PRO A 72 -5.28 -1.26 -8.12
N LEU A 73 -5.18 -1.65 -9.40
CA LEU A 73 -4.43 -2.84 -9.81
C LEU A 73 -2.93 -2.68 -9.56
N TRP A 74 -2.38 -1.51 -9.90
CA TRP A 74 -0.98 -1.19 -9.65
C TRP A 74 -0.66 -1.07 -8.17
N TYR A 75 -1.56 -0.48 -7.38
CA TYR A 75 -1.48 -0.48 -5.92
C TYR A 75 -1.45 -1.91 -5.36
N SER A 76 -2.37 -2.78 -5.77
CA SER A 76 -2.39 -4.17 -5.28
C SER A 76 -1.11 -4.93 -5.61
N THR A 77 -0.56 -4.72 -6.81
CA THR A 77 0.72 -5.30 -7.24
C THR A 77 1.85 -4.82 -6.32
N GLY A 78 1.94 -3.51 -6.08
CA GLY A 78 2.91 -2.95 -5.14
C GLY A 78 2.76 -3.51 -3.73
N PHE A 79 1.53 -3.63 -3.25
CA PHE A 79 1.23 -4.18 -1.92
C PHE A 79 1.76 -5.59 -1.73
N HIS A 80 1.54 -6.48 -2.71
CA HIS A 80 2.12 -7.82 -2.68
C HIS A 80 3.66 -7.78 -2.70
N GLU A 81 4.28 -6.93 -3.51
CA GLU A 81 5.74 -6.76 -3.51
C GLU A 81 6.27 -6.29 -2.15
N GLY A 82 5.54 -5.40 -1.47
CA GLY A 82 5.88 -4.92 -0.13
C GLY A 82 5.78 -6.02 0.93
N LEU A 83 4.74 -6.85 0.85
CA LEU A 83 4.57 -8.01 1.74
C LEU A 83 5.73 -9.00 1.59
N GLU A 84 6.11 -9.32 0.36
CA GLU A 84 7.23 -10.22 0.05
C GLU A 84 8.56 -9.64 0.55
N ALA A 85 8.79 -8.34 0.39
CA ALA A 85 10.01 -7.67 0.84
C ALA A 85 10.15 -7.63 2.37
N GLY A 86 9.04 -7.52 3.12
CA GLY A 86 9.04 -7.47 4.59
C GLY A 86 9.06 -8.84 5.29
N ALA A 87 8.77 -9.93 4.56
CA ALA A 87 8.69 -11.29 5.11
C ALA A 87 9.99 -11.89 5.72
N PRO A 88 11.24 -11.56 5.31
CA PRO A 88 12.40 -12.30 5.79
C PRO A 88 12.83 -12.01 7.25
N HIS A 89 12.27 -11.01 7.93
CA HIS A 89 12.68 -10.65 9.31
C HIS A 89 11.92 -11.37 10.44
N ARG A 90 10.87 -12.16 10.14
CA ARG A 90 9.99 -12.78 11.15
C ARG A 90 10.18 -14.27 11.38
N ARG A 91 11.23 -14.90 10.81
CA ARG A 91 11.57 -16.30 11.13
C ARG A 91 12.44 -16.47 12.38
N GLY A 92 12.84 -15.37 13.05
CA GLY A 92 13.82 -15.39 14.15
C GLY A 92 13.28 -15.08 15.56
N THR A 93 12.02 -14.66 15.73
CA THR A 93 11.54 -14.05 16.99
C THR A 93 10.50 -14.89 17.76
N THR A 94 10.47 -16.21 17.58
CA THR A 94 9.73 -17.13 18.45
C THR A 94 10.64 -17.80 19.49
N ALA A 95 11.57 -17.05 20.10
CA ALA A 95 12.45 -17.60 21.15
C ALA A 95 12.60 -16.74 22.42
N ALA A 96 12.03 -15.53 22.49
CA ALA A 96 12.32 -14.65 23.63
C ALA A 96 11.14 -13.77 24.05
N LEU A 97 10.01 -14.38 24.39
CA LEU A 97 9.06 -13.77 25.33
C LEU A 97 8.76 -14.79 26.43
N GLN A 98 9.77 -15.02 27.28
CA GLN A 98 9.56 -15.60 28.61
C GLN A 98 8.73 -14.59 29.42
N PHE A 99 7.43 -14.84 29.49
CA PHE A 99 6.58 -14.18 30.48
C PHE A 99 7.04 -14.62 31.88
N ARG A 100 7.75 -13.73 32.59
CA ARG A 100 7.93 -13.86 34.04
C ARG A 100 6.55 -13.79 34.70
N ARG A 101 6.02 -14.96 35.10
CA ARG A 101 4.91 -15.03 36.06
C ARG A 101 5.40 -14.49 37.39
N VAL A 102 4.80 -13.40 37.86
CA VAL A 102 4.85 -12.99 39.25
C VAL A 102 3.58 -13.53 39.91
N PHE A 103 3.74 -14.59 40.70
CA PHE A 103 2.81 -15.02 41.73
C PHE A 103 3.65 -15.49 42.92
N GLY A 104 3.37 -14.94 44.10
CA GLY A 104 3.96 -15.34 45.39
C GLY A 104 4.54 -14.16 46.15
#